data_AF-A0A497PM84-F1
#
_entry.id   AF-A0A497PM84-F1
#
_cell.length_a   1.000
_cell.length_b   1.000
_cell.length_c   1.000
_cell.angle_alpha   90.00
_cell.angle_beta   90.00
_cell.angle_gamma   90.00
#
_symmetry.space_group_name_H-M   'P 1'
#
loop_
_entity.id
_entity.type
_entity.pdbx_description
1 polymer ?
#
loop_
_entity_poly.entity_id
_entity_poly.type
_entity_poly.pdbx_seq_one_letter_code
_entity_poly.pdbx_strand_id
1 'polypeptide(L)'
;MELWTAQYNYGGPDRLDITYKTADMSTCYSNDLSQYFNFYGQWLAPTEDMVKGYKWGWKDLKTVNEKQIRYTHMYNKLMAERWAKHVQEMHDFVQLCPTSMTIVCYCKSGDFCHRQLAHQYLTQLGATYMGERKL
;
A
#
# COMPACT_ATOMS: atom_id res chain seq x y z
N MET A 1 -5.45 -6.54 14.56
CA MET A 1 -4.30 -6.96 13.73
C MET A 1 -3.11 -6.03 13.97
N GLU A 2 -1.92 -6.57 14.22
CA GLU A 2 -0.65 -5.82 14.19
C GLU A 2 -0.26 -5.51 12.74
N LEU A 3 0.04 -4.25 12.45
CA LEU A 3 0.44 -3.80 11.13
C LEU A 3 1.88 -3.33 11.15
N TRP A 4 2.68 -3.92 10.28
CA TRP A 4 4.07 -3.60 10.06
C TRP A 4 4.28 -3.07 8.64
N THR A 5 5.36 -2.33 8.44
CA THR A 5 5.87 -2.01 7.10
C THR A 5 7.24 -2.65 6.89
N ALA A 6 7.63 -2.93 5.64
CA ALA A 6 9.00 -3.31 5.30
C ALA A 6 9.34 -2.96 3.85
N GLN A 7 10.62 -3.11 3.46
CA GLN A 7 10.98 -3.08 2.04
C GLN A 7 10.58 -4.40 1.36
N TYR A 8 10.49 -4.35 0.03
CA TYR A 8 9.96 -5.41 -0.82
C TYR A 8 10.57 -6.81 -0.58
N ASN A 9 11.86 -6.87 -0.21
CA ASN A 9 12.60 -8.11 0.03
C ASN A 9 12.25 -8.80 1.36
N TYR A 10 11.35 -8.24 2.17
CA TYR A 10 10.79 -8.96 3.31
C TYR A 10 10.14 -10.27 2.84
N GLY A 11 10.61 -11.40 3.38
CA GLY A 11 10.16 -12.74 3.01
C GLY A 11 9.25 -13.42 4.03
N GLY A 12 8.76 -12.69 5.04
CA GLY A 12 7.89 -13.26 6.07
C GLY A 12 6.52 -13.70 5.52
N PRO A 13 5.84 -14.65 6.20
CA PRO A 13 4.56 -15.20 5.74
C PRO A 13 3.38 -14.22 5.87
N ASP A 14 3.53 -13.15 6.65
CA ASP A 14 2.55 -12.07 6.85
C ASP A 14 2.68 -10.93 5.81
N ARG A 15 3.46 -11.16 4.75
CA ARG A 15 3.76 -10.17 3.70
C ARG A 15 2.54 -9.84 2.82
N LEU A 16 2.31 -8.55 2.61
CA LEU A 16 1.34 -8.01 1.67
C LEU A 16 2.02 -7.03 0.69
N ASP A 17 2.07 -7.37 -0.59
CA ASP A 17 2.68 -6.52 -1.63
C ASP A 17 1.72 -5.41 -2.09
N ILE A 18 2.13 -4.15 -1.88
CA ILE A 18 1.37 -2.96 -2.27
C ILE A 18 2.08 -2.14 -3.34
N THR A 19 3.01 -2.74 -4.09
CA THR A 19 3.70 -2.05 -5.19
C THR A 19 2.72 -1.73 -6.32
N TYR A 20 2.96 -0.66 -7.09
CA TYR A 20 2.07 -0.32 -8.22
C TYR A 20 1.91 -1.46 -9.24
N LYS A 21 2.84 -2.42 -9.27
CA LYS A 21 2.77 -3.61 -10.11
C LYS A 21 1.64 -4.55 -9.69
N THR A 22 1.26 -4.58 -8.42
CA THR A 22 0.10 -5.37 -7.96
C THR A 22 -1.22 -4.73 -8.40
N ALA A 23 -1.28 -3.41 -8.55
CA ALA A 23 -2.45 -2.74 -9.15
C ALA A 23 -2.67 -3.06 -10.64
N ASP A 24 -1.63 -3.53 -11.33
CA ASP A 24 -1.68 -3.94 -12.75
C ASP A 24 -1.99 -5.45 -12.92
N MET A 25 -2.00 -6.22 -11.82
CA MET A 25 -2.38 -7.64 -11.87
C MET A 25 -3.89 -7.81 -11.93
N SER A 26 -4.47 -7.52 -13.10
CA SER A 26 -5.81 -7.99 -13.47
C SER A 26 -5.89 -9.52 -13.65
N THR A 27 -4.77 -10.24 -13.53
CA THR A 27 -4.68 -11.70 -13.72
C THR A 27 -3.80 -12.37 -12.68
N CYS A 28 -4.34 -12.71 -11.51
CA CYS A 28 -3.76 -13.76 -10.68
C CYS A 28 -4.87 -14.71 -10.19
N TYR A 29 -5.26 -15.62 -11.08
CA TYR A 29 -5.96 -16.85 -10.74
C TYR A 29 -4.93 -17.83 -10.18
N SER A 30 -4.98 -18.12 -8.88
CA SER A 30 -4.34 -19.30 -8.30
C SER A 30 -5.23 -19.85 -7.18
N ASN A 31 -5.45 -21.16 -7.17
CA ASN A 31 -6.36 -21.88 -6.26
C ASN A 31 -5.85 -21.98 -4.81
N ASP A 32 -5.04 -21.02 -4.37
CA ASP A 32 -4.37 -20.97 -3.06
C ASP A 32 -4.70 -19.63 -2.39
N LEU A 33 -4.78 -19.60 -1.06
CA LEU A 33 -5.21 -18.44 -0.27
C LEU A 33 -4.31 -17.20 -0.48
N SER A 34 -3.15 -17.39 -1.11
CA SER A 34 -2.29 -16.33 -1.65
C SER A 34 -3.00 -15.38 -2.63
N GLN A 35 -4.09 -15.79 -3.30
CA GLN A 35 -4.88 -14.90 -4.15
C GLN A 35 -5.54 -13.76 -3.36
N TYR A 36 -5.97 -14.02 -2.13
CA TYR A 36 -6.69 -13.04 -1.32
C TYR A 36 -5.76 -11.91 -0.90
N PHE A 37 -4.54 -12.25 -0.44
CA PHE A 37 -3.53 -11.23 -0.11
C PHE A 37 -3.17 -10.38 -1.34
N ASN A 38 -2.99 -10.99 -2.51
CA ASN A 38 -2.71 -10.22 -3.72
C ASN A 38 -3.84 -9.26 -4.12
N PHE A 39 -5.10 -9.65 -3.88
CA PHE A 39 -6.27 -8.82 -4.13
C PHE A 39 -6.33 -7.59 -3.22
N TYR A 40 -6.09 -7.76 -1.92
CA TYR A 40 -6.08 -6.64 -0.96
C TYR A 40 -4.91 -5.68 -1.19
N GLY A 41 -3.77 -6.20 -1.66
CA GLY A 41 -2.60 -5.40 -2.01
C GLY A 41 -2.91 -4.34 -3.09
N GLN A 42 -3.76 -4.70 -4.06
CA GLN A 42 -4.14 -3.79 -5.16
C GLN A 42 -4.90 -2.56 -4.67
N TRP A 43 -5.69 -2.70 -3.61
CA TRP A 43 -6.45 -1.60 -3.05
C TRP A 43 -5.57 -0.54 -2.38
N LEU A 44 -4.40 -0.94 -1.90
CA LEU A 44 -3.42 -0.05 -1.27
C LEU A 44 -2.31 0.35 -2.25
N ALA A 45 -2.24 -0.28 -3.42
CA ALA A 45 -1.20 0.01 -4.39
C ALA A 45 -1.46 1.35 -5.10
N PRO A 46 -0.46 2.24 -5.21
CA PRO A 46 -0.59 3.46 -6.01
C PRO A 46 -0.72 3.12 -7.49
N THR A 47 -1.21 4.05 -8.32
CA THR A 47 -1.20 3.86 -9.77
C THR A 47 0.19 4.03 -10.36
N GLU A 48 0.39 3.51 -11.58
CA GLU A 48 1.65 3.68 -12.30
C GLU A 48 1.96 5.17 -12.56
N ASP A 49 0.95 5.96 -12.94
CA ASP A 49 1.08 7.40 -13.19
C ASP A 49 1.59 8.16 -11.96
N MET A 50 1.14 7.78 -10.76
CA MET A 50 1.63 8.38 -9.52
C MET A 50 3.11 8.09 -9.31
N VAL A 51 3.52 6.83 -9.52
CA VAL A 51 4.92 6.40 -9.31
C VAL A 51 5.84 7.02 -10.37
N LYS A 52 5.48 6.93 -11.65
CA LYS A 52 6.25 7.53 -12.75
C LYS A 52 6.26 9.05 -12.65
N GLY A 53 5.14 9.66 -12.28
CA GLY A 53 4.99 11.09 -12.03
C GLY A 53 5.95 11.61 -10.96
N TYR A 54 5.96 10.97 -9.79
CA TYR A 54 6.85 11.34 -8.69
C TYR A 54 8.33 11.15 -9.03
N LYS A 55 8.67 10.01 -9.66
CA LYS A 55 10.06 9.70 -9.99
C LYS A 55 10.60 10.62 -11.08
N TRP A 56 9.88 10.79 -12.19
CA TRP A 56 10.44 11.38 -13.40
C TRP A 56 9.50 12.34 -14.16
N GLY A 57 8.20 12.36 -13.85
CA GLY A 57 7.17 12.96 -14.72
C GLY A 57 6.75 14.39 -14.40
N TRP A 58 6.70 14.80 -13.12
CA TRP A 58 6.19 16.12 -12.73
C TRP A 58 7.26 17.21 -12.86
N LYS A 59 7.54 17.62 -14.09
CA LYS A 59 8.54 18.65 -14.45
C LYS A 59 8.14 20.06 -14.01
N ASP A 60 6.84 20.27 -13.77
CA ASP A 60 6.26 21.50 -13.26
C ASP A 60 6.59 21.74 -11.77
N LEU A 61 6.94 20.68 -11.03
CA LEU A 61 7.25 20.75 -9.60
C LEU A 61 8.76 20.81 -9.38
N LYS A 62 9.21 21.86 -8.69
CA LYS A 62 10.63 22.21 -8.56
C LYS A 62 11.28 21.56 -7.34
N THR A 63 10.50 21.22 -6.33
CA THR A 63 10.99 20.69 -5.06
C THR A 63 10.49 19.28 -4.80
N VAL A 64 11.23 18.54 -3.97
CA VAL A 64 10.79 17.22 -3.48
C VAL A 64 9.49 17.34 -2.69
N ASN A 65 9.34 18.40 -1.87
CA ASN A 65 8.15 18.63 -1.06
C ASN A 65 6.87 18.81 -1.91
N GLU A 66 6.94 19.61 -2.97
CA GLU A 66 5.80 19.78 -3.90
C GLU A 66 5.38 18.44 -4.53
N LYS A 67 6.36 17.62 -4.93
CA LYS A 67 6.09 16.28 -5.46
C LYS A 67 5.43 15.39 -4.41
N GLN A 68 5.90 15.41 -3.16
CA GLN A 68 5.30 14.63 -2.08
C GLN A 68 3.85 15.08 -1.81
N ILE A 69 3.58 16.39 -1.79
CA ILE A 69 2.22 16.94 -1.62
C ILE A 69 1.30 16.46 -2.75
N ARG A 70 1.73 16.59 -4.01
CA ARG A 70 0.94 16.12 -5.16
C ARG A 70 0.68 14.62 -5.09
N TYR A 71 1.70 13.83 -4.76
CA TYR A 71 1.55 12.40 -4.62
C TYR A 71 0.56 12.03 -3.52
N THR A 72 0.69 12.62 -2.34
CA THR A 72 -0.24 12.39 -1.22
C THR A 72 -1.65 12.78 -1.60
N HIS A 73 -1.86 13.90 -2.29
CA HIS A 73 -3.19 14.29 -2.75
C HIS A 73 -3.79 13.27 -3.73
N MET A 74 -3.01 12.82 -4.72
CA MET A 74 -3.45 11.79 -5.67
C MET A 74 -3.74 10.45 -4.97
N TYR A 75 -2.90 10.06 -4.01
CA TYR A 75 -3.08 8.84 -3.24
C TYR A 75 -4.34 8.91 -2.39
N ASN A 76 -4.58 10.03 -1.71
CA ASN A 76 -5.76 10.20 -0.88
C ASN A 76 -7.05 10.17 -1.71
N LYS A 77 -7.04 10.79 -2.90
CA LYS A 77 -8.16 10.71 -3.83
C LYS A 77 -8.43 9.27 -4.28
N LEU A 78 -7.38 8.55 -4.69
CA LEU A 78 -7.46 7.14 -5.08
C LEU A 78 -8.04 6.27 -3.96
N MET A 79 -7.53 6.46 -2.74
CA MET A 79 -8.00 5.70 -1.58
C MET A 79 -9.45 6.03 -1.26
N ALA A 80 -9.87 7.30 -1.32
CA ALA A 80 -11.27 7.69 -1.11
C ALA A 80 -12.21 7.01 -2.11
N GLU A 81 -11.84 6.97 -3.39
CA GLU A 81 -12.61 6.30 -4.45
C GLU A 81 -12.72 4.79 -4.23
N ARG A 82 -11.63 4.14 -3.81
CA ARG A 82 -11.62 2.70 -3.50
C ARG A 82 -12.42 2.39 -2.24
N TRP A 83 -12.28 3.22 -1.22
CA TRP A 83 -12.98 3.08 0.05
C TRP A 83 -14.49 3.16 -0.14
N ALA A 84 -14.97 4.12 -0.92
CA ALA A 84 -16.39 4.26 -1.22
C ALA A 84 -16.99 2.99 -1.89
N LYS A 85 -16.15 2.17 -2.54
CA LYS A 85 -16.58 0.95 -3.24
C LYS A 85 -16.38 -0.33 -2.44
N HIS A 86 -15.39 -0.37 -1.55
CA HIS A 86 -14.90 -1.61 -0.93
C HIS A 86 -14.70 -1.53 0.59
N VAL A 87 -15.28 -0.52 1.25
CA VAL A 87 -15.06 -0.29 2.69
C VAL A 87 -15.43 -1.51 3.54
N GLN A 88 -16.50 -2.23 3.20
CA GLN A 88 -16.92 -3.39 3.99
C GLN A 88 -15.91 -4.52 3.86
N GLU A 89 -15.47 -4.82 2.64
CA GLU A 89 -14.50 -5.87 2.38
C GLU A 89 -13.10 -5.52 2.93
N MET A 90 -12.74 -4.24 2.93
CA MET A 90 -11.54 -3.73 3.59
C MET A 90 -11.61 -3.87 5.11
N HIS A 91 -12.78 -3.56 5.69
CA HIS A 91 -13.01 -3.72 7.12
C HIS A 91 -12.94 -5.20 7.50
N ASP A 92 -13.65 -6.07 6.79
CA ASP A 92 -13.65 -7.51 7.00
C ASP A 92 -12.24 -8.08 6.87
N PHE A 93 -11.46 -7.61 5.88
CA PHE A 93 -10.06 -7.98 5.74
C PHE A 93 -9.24 -7.69 7.00
N VAL A 94 -9.33 -6.48 7.54
CA VAL A 94 -8.57 -6.09 8.75
C VAL A 94 -9.01 -6.87 9.99
N GLN A 95 -10.30 -7.21 10.08
CA GLN A 95 -10.86 -7.97 11.21
C GLN A 95 -10.57 -9.48 11.13
N LEU A 96 -10.55 -10.04 9.92
CA LEU A 96 -10.35 -11.47 9.67
C LEU A 96 -8.88 -11.85 9.44
N CYS A 97 -8.01 -10.86 9.19
CA CYS A 97 -6.59 -11.13 9.01
C CYS A 97 -5.95 -11.73 10.28
N PRO A 98 -4.84 -12.46 10.14
CA PRO A 98 -4.09 -12.99 11.27
C PRO A 98 -3.68 -11.91 12.27
N THR A 99 -3.11 -12.36 13.39
CA THR A 99 -2.57 -11.47 14.43
C THR A 99 -1.64 -10.40 13.89
N SER A 100 -0.92 -10.62 12.78
CA SER A 100 -0.02 -9.65 12.16
C SER A 100 -0.06 -9.63 10.61
N MET A 101 0.32 -8.48 10.05
CA MET A 101 0.49 -8.22 8.62
C MET A 101 1.66 -7.26 8.39
N THR A 102 2.41 -7.45 7.31
CA THR A 102 3.50 -6.58 6.87
C THR A 102 3.26 -6.08 5.45
N ILE A 103 2.93 -4.80 5.27
CA ILE A 103 2.84 -4.20 3.93
C ILE A 103 4.23 -3.84 3.38
N VAL A 104 4.49 -4.16 2.11
CA VAL A 104 5.82 -4.00 1.50
C VAL A 104 5.81 -3.13 0.25
N CYS A 105 6.85 -2.30 0.09
CA CYS A 105 7.10 -1.51 -1.11
C CYS A 105 8.59 -1.49 -1.48
N TYR A 106 8.95 -1.09 -2.71
CA TYR A 106 10.36 -0.99 -3.14
C TYR A 106 11.14 0.22 -2.57
N CYS A 107 10.48 1.22 -1.98
CA CYS A 107 11.18 2.41 -1.47
C CYS A 107 12.02 2.07 -0.25
N LYS A 108 13.14 2.77 -0.04
CA LYS A 108 14.01 2.55 1.13
C LYS A 108 13.33 2.98 2.43
N SER A 109 13.85 2.51 3.57
CA SER A 109 13.43 3.00 4.88
C SER A 109 13.81 4.48 5.05
N GLY A 110 12.95 5.27 5.70
CA GLY A 110 13.14 6.71 5.91
C GLY A 110 12.77 7.61 4.72
N ASP A 111 12.60 7.05 3.52
CA ASP A 111 12.10 7.80 2.37
C ASP A 111 10.58 7.97 2.40
N PHE A 112 10.09 8.99 1.70
CA PHE A 112 8.67 9.07 1.34
C PHE A 112 8.26 7.82 0.54
N CYS A 113 7.36 7.00 1.09
CA CYS A 113 6.74 5.85 0.41
C CYS A 113 5.22 5.84 0.63
N HIS A 114 4.47 5.36 -0.35
CA HIS A 114 3.06 5.03 -0.23
C HIS A 114 2.76 4.04 0.90
N ARG A 115 3.70 3.18 1.34
CA ARG A 115 3.49 2.34 2.54
C ARG A 115 3.24 3.17 3.80
N GLN A 116 3.84 4.36 3.90
CA GLN A 116 3.61 5.32 4.99
C GLN A 116 2.24 5.99 4.91
N LEU A 117 1.65 6.06 3.71
CA LEU A 117 0.28 6.53 3.52
C LEU A 117 -0.72 5.38 3.75
N ALA A 118 -0.45 4.21 3.19
CA ALA A 118 -1.29 3.02 3.26
C ALA A 118 -1.56 2.56 4.69
N HIS A 119 -0.55 2.57 5.58
CA HIS A 119 -0.78 2.14 6.96
C HIS A 119 -1.77 3.04 7.70
N GLN A 120 -1.86 4.34 7.35
CA GLN A 120 -2.79 5.26 7.99
C GLN A 120 -4.25 4.83 7.74
N TYR A 121 -4.54 4.35 6.54
CA TYR A 121 -5.85 3.83 6.17
C TYR A 121 -6.18 2.53 6.91
N LEU A 122 -5.23 1.59 6.98
CA LEU A 122 -5.43 0.34 7.72
C LEU A 122 -5.56 0.59 9.24
N THR A 123 -4.87 1.59 9.79
CA THR A 123 -5.06 2.00 11.18
C THR A 123 -6.45 2.58 11.44
N GLN A 124 -7.04 3.29 10.49
CA GLN A 124 -8.44 3.74 10.59
C GLN A 124 -9.45 2.57 10.61
N LEU A 125 -9.08 1.40 10.08
CA LEU A 125 -9.90 0.18 10.12
C LEU A 125 -9.66 -0.68 11.37
N GLY A 126 -8.82 -0.22 12.30
CA GLY A 126 -8.55 -0.92 13.56
C GLY A 126 -7.25 -1.72 13.60
N ALA A 127 -6.36 -1.57 12.63
CA ALA A 127 -5.01 -2.14 12.72
C ALA A 127 -4.11 -1.29 13.62
N THR A 128 -3.23 -1.93 14.40
CA THR A 128 -2.26 -1.23 15.25
C THR A 128 -0.92 -1.14 14.54
N TYR A 129 -0.45 0.07 14.20
CA TYR A 129 0.84 0.23 13.52
C TYR A 129 2.01 0.03 14.48
N MET A 130 2.87 -0.93 14.17
CA MET A 130 4.00 -1.36 15.00
C MET A 130 5.36 -0.84 14.50
N GLY A 131 5.38 -0.12 13.37
CA GLY A 131 6.58 0.45 12.76
C GLY A 131 7.10 -0.33 11.54
N GLU A 132 8.34 -0.02 11.13
CA GLU A 132 9.01 -0.70 10.02
C GLU A 132 9.89 -1.85 10.55
N ARG A 133 9.74 -3.06 9.98
CA ARG A 133 10.59 -4.20 10.33
C ARG A 133 12.02 -3.96 9.86
N LYS A 134 12.98 -4.38 10.69
CA LYS A 134 14.37 -4.53 10.27
C LYS A 134 14.49 -5.84 9.50
N LEU A 135 15.02 -5.75 8.28
CA LEU A 135 15.25 -6.87 7.37
C LEU A 135 16.53 -7.62 7.74
#